data_AF-A0A9E0L3M5-F1
#
_entry.id   AF-A0A9E0L3M5-F1
#
_cell.length_a   1.000
_cell.length_b   1.000
_cell.length_c   1.000
_cell.angle_alpha   90.00
_cell.angle_beta   90.00
_cell.angle_gamma   90.00
#
_symmetry.space_group_name_H-M   'P 1'
#
loop_
_entity.id
_entity.type
_entity.pdbx_description
1 polymer ?
#
loop_
_entity_poly.entity_id
_entity_poly.type
_entity_poly.pdbx_seq_one_letter_code
_entity_poly.pdbx_strand_id
1 'polypeptide(L)'
;MLTRKQHELLMFIHERIKESGVSPSFDEMKEALDLASKSGIHRLITALEERGFLRRLPHRARALEVVKLPQQATTSSPPKGRAPFKPQLVEAGAGQPAMNAANDTREISVLGKIAAGTPIEAIQQERDRMHVPESMLGAGEHYALEVQGDSMINAGILDGDYVVIRKTDTATSGEIVVALVMGEEATLKRLRKKG
;
A
#
# COMPACT_ATOMS: atom_id res chain seq x y z
N MET A 1 13.98 -8.68 -2.18
CA MET A 1 13.90 -10.10 -1.75
C MET A 1 12.46 -10.58 -1.87
N LEU A 2 12.22 -11.83 -2.30
CA LEU A 2 10.88 -12.42 -2.37
C LEU A 2 10.51 -13.09 -1.04
N THR A 3 9.24 -13.00 -0.65
CA THR A 3 8.72 -13.83 0.44
C THR A 3 8.55 -15.28 -0.04
N ARG A 4 8.47 -16.25 0.89
CA ARG A 4 8.29 -17.68 0.54
C ARG A 4 7.10 -17.91 -0.38
N LYS A 5 5.93 -17.36 -0.02
CA LYS A 5 4.71 -17.44 -0.85
C LYS A 5 4.83 -16.75 -2.21
N GLN A 6 5.59 -15.65 -2.31
CA GLN A 6 5.85 -15.00 -3.59
C GLN A 6 6.75 -15.84 -4.50
N HIS A 7 7.75 -16.50 -3.91
CA HIS A 7 8.62 -17.41 -4.63
C HIS A 7 7.86 -18.66 -5.12
N GLU A 8 7.05 -19.26 -4.25
CA GLU A 8 6.19 -20.40 -4.60
C GLU A 8 5.22 -20.06 -5.73
N LEU A 9 4.56 -18.89 -5.68
CA LEU A 9 3.68 -18.42 -6.74
C LEU A 9 4.42 -18.24 -8.07
N LEU A 10 5.61 -17.64 -8.03
CA LEU A 10 6.42 -17.41 -9.22
C LEU A 10 6.87 -18.74 -9.86
N MET A 11 7.29 -19.70 -9.04
CA MET A 11 7.67 -21.04 -9.49
C MET A 11 6.47 -21.79 -10.07
N PHE A 12 5.31 -21.72 -9.43
CA PHE A 12 4.08 -22.35 -9.93
C PHE A 12 3.64 -21.79 -11.28
N ILE A 13 3.66 -20.45 -11.44
CA ILE A 13 3.37 -19.81 -12.73
C ILE A 13 4.37 -20.25 -13.79
N HIS A 14 5.66 -20.32 -13.44
CA HIS A 14 6.71 -20.72 -14.38
C HIS A 14 6.53 -22.16 -14.89
N GLU A 15 6.30 -23.12 -13.99
CA GLU A 15 6.08 -24.52 -14.38
C GLU A 15 4.81 -24.68 -15.22
N ARG A 16 3.71 -24.01 -14.85
CA ARG A 16 2.46 -24.08 -15.63
C ARG A 16 2.59 -23.52 -17.04
N ILE A 17 3.32 -22.41 -17.20
CA ILE A 17 3.61 -21.85 -18.52
C ILE A 17 4.50 -22.81 -19.33
N LYS A 18 5.45 -23.48 -18.70
CA LYS A 18 6.36 -24.44 -19.35
C LYS A 18 5.64 -25.70 -19.82
N GLU A 19 4.70 -26.22 -19.03
CA GLU A 19 3.93 -27.43 -19.35
C GLU A 19 2.81 -27.18 -20.37
N SER A 20 2.02 -26.13 -20.15
CA SER A 20 0.77 -25.91 -20.89
C SER A 20 0.86 -24.80 -21.94
N GLY A 21 1.96 -24.03 -21.95
CA GLY A 21 2.13 -22.85 -22.81
C GLY A 21 1.22 -21.67 -22.45
N VAL A 22 0.38 -21.80 -21.40
CA VAL A 22 -0.56 -20.79 -20.96
C VAL A 22 -0.37 -20.48 -19.47
N SER A 23 -0.59 -19.22 -19.10
CA SER A 23 -0.52 -18.81 -17.69
C SER A 23 -1.71 -19.40 -16.91
N PRO A 24 -1.49 -19.92 -15.69
CA PRO A 24 -2.57 -20.41 -14.84
C PRO A 24 -3.54 -19.27 -14.48
N SER A 25 -4.79 -19.64 -14.23
CA SER A 25 -5.84 -18.71 -13.79
C SER A 25 -5.68 -18.30 -12.32
N PHE A 26 -6.32 -17.19 -11.95
CA PHE A 26 -6.33 -16.71 -10.56
C PHE A 26 -6.89 -17.73 -9.57
N ASP A 27 -7.87 -18.52 -10.02
CA ASP A 27 -8.52 -19.51 -9.16
C ASP A 27 -7.62 -20.76 -8.99
N GLU A 28 -6.91 -21.20 -10.03
CA GLU A 28 -5.89 -22.26 -9.94
C GLU A 28 -4.69 -21.85 -9.08
N MET A 29 -4.23 -20.60 -9.20
CA MET A 29 -3.15 -20.08 -8.36
C MET A 29 -3.55 -20.01 -6.88
N LYS A 30 -4.82 -19.66 -6.60
CA LYS A 30 -5.37 -19.64 -5.24
C LYS A 30 -5.37 -21.03 -4.62
N GLU A 31 -5.84 -22.03 -5.36
CA GLU A 31 -5.87 -23.43 -4.92
C GLU A 31 -4.47 -23.99 -4.70
N ALA A 32 -3.53 -23.71 -5.61
CA ALA A 32 -2.16 -24.22 -5.50
C ALA A 32 -1.36 -23.67 -4.30
N LEU A 33 -1.70 -22.48 -3.81
CA LEU A 33 -1.02 -21.81 -2.69
C LEU A 33 -1.82 -21.85 -1.38
N ASP A 34 -2.92 -22.62 -1.36
CA ASP A 34 -3.87 -22.74 -0.25
C ASP A 34 -4.24 -21.38 0.37
N LEU A 35 -4.65 -20.43 -0.50
CA LEU A 35 -5.02 -19.10 -0.07
C LEU A 35 -6.53 -18.99 0.18
N ALA A 36 -6.88 -18.39 1.32
CA ALA A 36 -8.27 -18.20 1.74
C ALA A 36 -9.11 -17.34 0.78
N SER A 37 -8.49 -16.48 -0.04
CA SER A 37 -9.23 -15.55 -0.90
C SER A 37 -8.51 -15.21 -2.20
N LYS A 38 -9.30 -14.89 -3.24
CA LYS A 38 -8.83 -14.42 -4.55
C LYS A 38 -8.03 -13.11 -4.44
N SER A 39 -8.39 -12.25 -3.50
CA SER A 39 -7.66 -11.01 -3.19
C SER A 39 -6.22 -11.25 -2.73
N GLY A 40 -5.95 -12.37 -2.03
CA GLY A 40 -4.59 -12.76 -1.64
C GLY A 40 -3.67 -12.99 -2.84
N ILE A 41 -4.18 -13.62 -3.90
CA ILE A 41 -3.45 -13.82 -5.15
C ILE A 41 -3.22 -12.49 -5.87
N HIS A 42 -4.24 -11.62 -5.92
CA HIS A 42 -4.08 -10.29 -6.52
C HIS A 42 -2.94 -9.50 -5.85
N ARG A 43 -2.83 -9.52 -4.53
CA ARG A 43 -1.75 -8.86 -3.79
C ARG A 43 -0.37 -9.42 -4.13
N LEU A 44 -0.25 -10.73 -4.23
CA LEU A 44 1.03 -11.38 -4.55
C LEU A 44 1.46 -11.10 -5.99
N ILE A 45 0.53 -11.11 -6.95
CA ILE A 45 0.81 -10.81 -8.35
C ILE A 45 1.22 -9.35 -8.53
N THR A 46 0.48 -8.40 -7.93
CA THR A 46 0.86 -6.98 -7.97
C THR A 46 2.25 -6.75 -7.41
N ALA A 47 2.59 -7.37 -6.28
CA ALA A 47 3.93 -7.25 -5.69
C ALA A 47 5.04 -7.87 -6.57
N LEU A 48 4.75 -8.96 -7.29
CA LEU A 48 5.69 -9.57 -8.24
C LEU A 48 5.83 -8.75 -9.53
N GLU A 49 4.77 -8.05 -9.94
CA GLU A 49 4.74 -7.15 -11.10
C GLU A 49 5.52 -5.86 -10.84
N GLU A 50 5.28 -5.20 -9.70
CA GLU A 50 6.04 -4.01 -9.26
C GLU A 50 7.54 -4.29 -9.13
N ARG A 51 7.88 -5.52 -8.76
CA ARG A 51 9.27 -5.97 -8.61
C ARG A 51 9.88 -6.49 -9.92
N GLY A 52 9.12 -6.51 -11.01
CA GLY A 52 9.59 -6.88 -12.34
C GLY A 52 9.87 -8.38 -12.55
N PHE A 53 9.27 -9.25 -11.75
CA PHE A 53 9.32 -10.71 -11.96
C PHE A 53 8.22 -11.19 -12.91
N LEU A 54 7.07 -10.52 -12.91
CA LEU A 54 5.94 -10.78 -13.80
C LEU A 54 5.61 -9.52 -14.60
N ARG A 55 5.10 -9.70 -15.82
CA ARG A 55 4.53 -8.60 -16.62
C ARG A 55 3.17 -9.01 -17.18
N ARG A 56 2.20 -8.10 -17.12
CA ARG A 56 0.92 -8.25 -17.81
C ARG A 56 1.02 -7.75 -19.24
N LEU A 57 0.60 -8.56 -20.20
CA LEU A 57 0.47 -8.14 -21.59
C LEU A 57 -0.90 -7.45 -21.80
N PRO A 58 -0.94 -6.20 -22.32
CA PRO A 58 -2.19 -5.52 -22.57
C PRO A 58 -3.02 -6.25 -23.63
N HIS A 59 -4.34 -6.25 -23.47
CA HIS A 59 -5.36 -6.86 -24.34
C HIS A 59 -5.55 -8.39 -24.28
N ARG A 60 -4.98 -9.09 -23.29
CA ARG A 60 -5.38 -10.47 -22.96
C ARG A 60 -5.45 -10.69 -21.45
N ALA A 61 -6.61 -11.13 -20.95
CA ALA A 61 -6.81 -11.50 -19.55
C ALA A 61 -5.93 -12.69 -19.08
N ARG A 62 -5.24 -13.39 -20.00
CA ARG A 62 -4.49 -14.64 -19.79
C ARG A 62 -3.04 -14.59 -20.29
N ALA A 63 -2.38 -13.44 -20.18
CA ALA A 63 -1.05 -13.25 -20.72
C ALA A 63 -0.12 -12.66 -19.64
N LEU A 64 0.23 -13.52 -18.68
CA LEU A 64 1.31 -13.27 -17.72
C LEU A 64 2.60 -13.84 -18.31
N GLU A 65 3.61 -12.99 -18.49
CA GLU A 65 4.94 -13.37 -18.93
C GLU A 65 5.91 -13.31 -17.74
N VAL A 66 6.65 -14.40 -17.50
CA VAL A 66 7.70 -14.46 -16.48
C VAL A 66 8.95 -13.81 -17.07
N VAL A 67 9.21 -12.56 -16.68
CA VAL A 67 10.33 -11.76 -17.21
C VAL A 67 11.67 -12.21 -16.62
N LYS A 68 11.68 -12.74 -15.38
CA LYS A 68 12.88 -13.18 -14.68
C LYS A 68 12.63 -14.42 -13.82
N LEU A 69 13.41 -15.48 -14.07
CA LEU A 69 13.46 -16.62 -13.16
C LEU A 69 14.36 -16.28 -11.95
N PRO A 70 13.99 -16.72 -10.73
CA PRO A 70 14.75 -16.45 -9.52
C PRO A 70 16.17 -17.05 -9.53
N GLN A 71 16.45 -17.99 -10.43
CA GLN A 71 17.79 -18.60 -10.56
C GLN A 71 18.82 -17.67 -11.25
N GLN A 72 18.39 -16.63 -11.98
CA GLN A 72 19.32 -15.64 -12.56
C GLN A 72 19.73 -14.53 -11.58
N ALA A 73 19.29 -14.59 -10.31
CA ALA A 73 19.80 -13.69 -9.27
C ALA A 73 21.18 -14.10 -8.76
N THR A 74 21.70 -15.26 -9.17
CA THR A 74 23.01 -15.77 -8.78
C THR A 74 23.77 -16.30 -9.98
N THR A 75 24.33 -15.41 -10.79
CA THR A 75 25.62 -15.60 -11.50
C THR A 75 25.95 -14.35 -12.32
N SER A 76 26.83 -13.55 -11.74
CA SER A 76 27.98 -12.91 -12.40
C SER A 76 27.85 -12.61 -13.89
N SER A 77 27.40 -11.41 -14.23
CA SER A 77 28.00 -10.61 -15.30
C SER A 77 27.67 -9.13 -15.05
N PRO A 78 28.65 -8.27 -14.73
CA PRO A 78 28.41 -6.85 -14.58
C PRO A 78 28.05 -6.24 -15.95
N PRO A 79 27.10 -5.28 -16.02
CA PRO A 79 27.01 -4.43 -17.19
C PRO A 79 28.35 -3.68 -17.31
N LYS A 80 29.06 -3.93 -18.43
CA LYS A 80 30.26 -3.19 -18.83
C LYS A 80 29.97 -1.68 -18.69
N GLY A 81 30.75 -0.98 -17.88
CA GLY A 81 30.90 0.47 -17.98
C GLY A 81 30.47 1.34 -16.79
N ARG A 82 30.09 0.79 -15.62
CA ARG A 82 29.85 1.64 -14.45
C ARG A 82 30.89 1.36 -13.37
N ALA A 83 31.78 2.32 -13.16
CA ALA A 83 32.75 2.30 -12.07
C ALA A 83 32.03 2.07 -10.73
N PRO A 84 32.64 1.32 -9.78
CA PRO A 84 32.03 1.08 -8.49
C PRO A 84 31.76 2.42 -7.80
N PHE A 85 30.52 2.62 -7.38
CA PHE A 85 30.11 3.77 -6.57
C PHE A 85 30.90 3.73 -5.26
N LYS A 86 31.86 4.64 -5.10
CA LYS A 86 32.56 4.87 -3.84
C LYS A 86 31.80 5.97 -3.10
N PRO A 87 31.01 5.65 -2.05
CA PRO A 87 30.40 6.69 -1.24
C PRO A 87 31.51 7.45 -0.51
N GLN A 88 31.77 8.68 -0.93
CA GLN A 88 32.69 9.58 -0.24
C GLN A 88 31.86 10.37 0.77
N LEU A 89 32.09 10.11 2.06
CA LEU A 89 31.51 10.87 3.16
C LEU A 89 32.02 12.31 3.04
N VAL A 90 31.15 13.22 2.62
CA VAL A 90 31.45 14.67 2.58
C VAL A 90 31.20 15.22 3.97
N GLU A 91 32.28 15.45 4.73
CA GLU A 91 32.20 16.27 5.94
C GLU A 91 31.72 17.68 5.56
N ALA A 92 30.66 18.12 6.22
CA ALA A 92 30.00 19.39 5.99
C ALA A 92 30.94 20.56 6.33
N GLY A 93 31.72 21.00 5.34
CA GLY A 93 32.33 22.32 5.31
C GLY A 93 31.26 23.38 5.07
N ALA A 94 31.20 24.34 5.98
CA ALA A 94 30.25 25.45 5.98
C ALA A 94 30.18 26.19 4.63
N GLY A 95 28.96 26.47 4.17
CA GLY A 95 28.67 27.58 3.27
C GLY A 95 28.36 27.21 1.81
N GLN A 96 27.12 26.80 1.55
CA GLN A 96 26.28 27.34 0.46
C GLN A 96 24.84 26.83 0.60
N PRO A 97 23.82 27.67 0.33
CA PRO A 97 22.43 27.35 0.64
C PRO A 97 21.95 26.24 -0.29
N ALA A 98 21.62 25.09 0.30
CA ALA A 98 20.85 24.07 -0.40
C ALA A 98 19.53 24.72 -0.83
N MET A 99 19.29 24.72 -2.13
CA MET A 99 17.99 25.04 -2.70
C MET A 99 16.96 24.16 -1.97
N ASN A 100 16.04 24.80 -1.23
CA ASN A 100 15.02 24.15 -0.42
C ASN A 100 14.31 23.07 -1.25
N ALA A 101 14.60 21.80 -0.97
CA ALA A 101 13.82 20.71 -1.52
C ALA A 101 12.42 20.81 -0.90
N ALA A 102 11.42 21.01 -1.75
CA ALA A 102 10.00 21.12 -1.46
C ALA A 102 9.38 19.82 -0.90
N ASN A 103 9.99 19.25 0.13
CA ASN A 103 9.58 18.02 0.82
C ASN A 103 9.38 18.31 2.32
N ASP A 104 8.73 19.43 2.66
CA ASP A 104 8.31 19.64 4.04
C ASP A 104 7.30 18.54 4.40
N THR A 105 7.68 17.66 5.32
CA THR A 105 6.83 16.60 5.87
C THR A 105 6.48 16.95 7.31
N ARG A 106 5.21 16.81 7.68
CA ARG A 106 4.75 17.03 9.05
C ARG A 106 4.47 15.69 9.73
N GLU A 107 4.85 15.59 10.99
CA GLU A 107 4.55 14.44 11.83
C GLU A 107 3.10 14.56 12.36
N ILE A 108 2.31 13.50 12.20
CA ILE A 108 0.95 13.41 12.74
C ILE A 108 0.80 12.18 13.65
N SER A 109 0.04 12.31 14.73
CA SER A 109 -0.21 11.22 15.67
C SER A 109 -1.23 10.22 15.10
N VAL A 110 -0.92 8.94 15.25
CA VAL A 110 -1.83 7.82 14.95
C VAL A 110 -2.57 7.46 16.23
N LEU A 111 -3.86 7.76 16.29
CA LEU A 111 -4.64 7.67 17.53
C LEU A 111 -5.21 6.27 17.78
N GLY A 112 -5.19 5.36 16.81
CA GLY A 112 -5.68 4.00 16.99
C GLY A 112 -6.45 3.48 15.78
N LYS A 113 -7.50 2.69 16.05
CA LYS A 113 -8.31 2.02 15.03
C LYS A 113 -9.71 2.63 14.96
N ILE A 114 -10.30 2.59 13.78
CA ILE A 114 -11.68 2.99 13.54
C ILE A 114 -12.41 1.94 12.72
N ALA A 115 -13.66 1.67 13.08
CA ALA A 115 -14.47 0.78 12.27
C ALA A 115 -15.04 1.49 11.06
N ALA A 116 -14.87 0.87 9.89
CA ALA A 116 -15.69 1.14 8.74
C ALA A 116 -16.98 0.32 8.91
N GLY A 117 -18.03 0.92 9.48
CA GLY A 117 -19.31 0.23 9.65
C GLY A 117 -19.96 0.45 11.00
N THR A 118 -20.05 -0.63 11.78
CA THR A 118 -20.51 -0.63 13.17
C THR A 118 -19.54 0.18 14.01
N PRO A 119 -19.99 1.15 14.81
CA PRO A 119 -19.09 1.95 15.62
C PRO A 119 -18.27 1.08 16.60
N ILE A 120 -17.02 1.46 16.86
CA ILE A 120 -16.16 0.86 17.89
C ILE A 120 -15.67 1.95 18.84
N GLU A 121 -15.38 1.59 20.09
CA GLU A 121 -14.79 2.52 21.06
C GLU A 121 -13.54 3.19 20.47
N ALA A 122 -13.59 4.53 20.42
CA ALA A 122 -12.50 5.35 19.94
C ALA A 122 -11.42 5.39 21.02
N ILE A 123 -10.48 4.45 20.98
CA ILE A 123 -9.27 4.54 21.81
C ILE A 123 -8.50 5.77 21.28
N GLN A 124 -8.40 6.85 22.07
CA GLN A 124 -7.68 8.09 21.73
C GLN A 124 -6.21 8.07 22.20
N GLN A 125 -5.59 6.89 22.24
CA GLN A 125 -4.22 6.76 22.73
C GLN A 125 -3.26 6.85 21.54
N GLU A 126 -2.32 7.79 21.58
CA GLU A 126 -1.24 7.86 20.60
C GLU A 126 -0.46 6.54 20.60
N ARG A 127 -0.60 5.77 19.51
CA ARG A 127 0.07 4.48 19.35
C ARG A 127 1.36 4.60 18.54
N ASP A 128 1.36 5.52 17.59
CA ASP A 128 2.46 5.71 16.63
C ASP A 128 2.44 7.13 16.06
N ARG A 129 3.47 7.49 15.30
CA ARG A 129 3.57 8.75 14.56
C ARG A 129 3.91 8.50 13.11
N MET A 130 3.27 9.25 12.22
CA MET A 130 3.43 9.12 10.78
C MET A 130 3.89 10.44 10.16
N HIS A 131 4.93 10.38 9.32
CA HIS A 131 5.33 11.51 8.49
C HIS A 131 4.48 11.58 7.24
N VAL A 132 3.79 12.72 7.06
CA VAL A 132 2.94 12.96 5.89
C VAL A 132 3.42 14.24 5.19
N PRO A 133 3.57 14.24 3.85
CA PRO A 133 3.90 15.45 3.11
C PRO A 133 2.94 16.60 3.42
N GLU A 134 3.46 17.80 3.65
CA GLU A 134 2.61 18.97 3.92
C GLU A 134 1.66 19.27 2.76
N SER A 135 2.00 18.89 1.53
CA SER A 135 1.10 19.03 0.37
C SER A 135 -0.20 18.21 0.48
N MET A 136 -0.21 17.15 1.28
CA MET A 136 -1.41 16.36 1.58
C MET A 136 -2.18 16.89 2.79
N LEU A 137 -1.54 17.76 3.59
CA LEU A 137 -2.09 18.29 4.82
C LEU A 137 -2.60 19.72 4.59
N GLY A 138 -3.85 19.97 4.98
CA GLY A 138 -4.36 21.33 5.01
C GLY A 138 -3.86 22.10 6.24
N ALA A 139 -4.35 23.34 6.36
CA ALA A 139 -4.34 24.05 7.63
C ALA A 139 -5.20 23.30 8.67
N GLY A 140 -4.81 23.37 9.94
CA GLY A 140 -5.52 22.80 11.08
C GLY A 140 -4.89 21.53 11.66
N GLU A 141 -5.54 20.99 12.69
CA GLU A 141 -5.10 19.77 13.39
C GLU A 141 -5.45 18.53 12.57
N HIS A 142 -4.48 17.62 12.43
CA HIS A 142 -4.65 16.37 11.70
C HIS A 142 -4.17 15.21 12.56
N TYR A 143 -4.84 14.08 12.43
CA TYR A 143 -4.48 12.82 13.07
C TYR A 143 -4.79 11.66 12.13
N ALA A 144 -4.18 10.51 12.36
CA ALA A 144 -4.43 9.32 11.56
C ALA A 144 -5.16 8.24 12.37
N LEU A 145 -5.96 7.45 11.67
CA LEU A 145 -6.61 6.24 12.20
C LEU A 145 -6.41 5.08 11.22
N GLU A 146 -6.20 3.89 11.76
CA GLU A 146 -6.18 2.63 11.01
C GLU A 146 -7.62 2.15 10.81
N VAL A 147 -8.02 1.88 9.57
CA VAL A 147 -9.36 1.43 9.23
C VAL A 147 -9.50 -0.06 9.52
N GLN A 148 -10.61 -0.45 10.13
CA GLN A 148 -10.99 -1.82 10.39
C GLN A 148 -12.35 -2.13 9.73
N GLY A 149 -12.37 -3.10 8.81
CA GLY A 149 -13.55 -3.57 8.10
C GLY A 149 -13.78 -2.95 6.71
N ASP A 150 -14.84 -3.42 6.05
CA ASP A 150 -15.02 -3.23 4.60
C ASP A 150 -16.11 -2.21 4.22
N SER A 151 -16.75 -1.51 5.18
CA SER A 151 -17.92 -0.66 4.86
C SER A 151 -17.62 0.48 3.89
N MET A 152 -16.36 0.87 3.72
CA MET A 152 -15.95 1.97 2.85
C MET A 152 -15.16 1.49 1.61
N ILE A 153 -15.22 0.20 1.28
CA ILE A 153 -14.54 -0.39 0.11
C ILE A 153 -14.92 0.30 -1.21
N ASN A 154 -16.18 0.71 -1.36
CA ASN A 154 -16.67 1.42 -2.55
C ASN A 154 -16.11 2.84 -2.69
N ALA A 155 -15.54 3.40 -1.62
CA ALA A 155 -14.80 4.65 -1.64
C ALA A 155 -13.28 4.44 -1.85
N GLY A 156 -12.85 3.19 -2.06
CA GLY A 156 -11.44 2.82 -2.18
C GLY A 156 -10.69 2.77 -0.85
N ILE A 157 -11.41 2.75 0.29
CA ILE A 157 -10.83 2.65 1.63
C ILE A 157 -10.97 1.20 2.10
N LEU A 158 -9.84 0.55 2.30
CA LEU A 158 -9.73 -0.88 2.62
C LEU A 158 -9.40 -1.10 4.11
N ASP A 159 -9.67 -2.32 4.58
CA ASP A 159 -9.22 -2.78 5.89
C ASP A 159 -7.68 -2.71 6.00
N GLY A 160 -7.19 -2.11 7.10
CA GLY A 160 -5.78 -1.87 7.35
C GLY A 160 -5.22 -0.58 6.74
N ASP A 161 -6.01 0.19 6.00
CA ASP A 161 -5.56 1.49 5.48
C ASP A 161 -5.44 2.54 6.59
N TYR A 162 -4.50 3.46 6.43
CA TYR A 162 -4.41 4.65 7.27
C TYR A 162 -5.13 5.81 6.61
N VAL A 163 -6.13 6.35 7.30
CA VAL A 163 -6.83 7.56 6.91
C VAL A 163 -6.30 8.74 7.69
N VAL A 164 -5.98 9.83 6.99
CA VAL A 164 -5.59 11.11 7.62
C VAL A 164 -6.84 11.97 7.73
N ILE A 165 -7.18 12.35 8.96
CA ILE A 165 -8.37 13.12 9.26
C ILE A 165 -7.97 14.51 9.72
N ARG A 166 -8.63 15.53 9.15
CA ARG A 166 -8.60 16.89 9.67
C ARG A 166 -9.69 17.05 10.72
N LYS A 167 -9.35 17.50 11.91
CA LYS A 167 -10.31 17.77 12.99
C LYS A 167 -11.18 18.98 12.60
N THR A 168 -12.49 18.80 12.57
CA THR A 168 -13.47 19.83 12.24
C THR A 168 -14.79 19.51 12.90
N ASP A 169 -15.52 20.55 13.31
CA ASP A 169 -16.86 20.42 13.91
C ASP A 169 -17.97 20.46 12.85
N THR A 170 -17.61 20.75 11.60
CA THR A 170 -18.54 20.87 10.48
C THR A 170 -18.06 20.07 9.27
N ALA A 171 -19.01 19.47 8.56
CA ALA A 171 -18.79 18.73 7.32
C ALA A 171 -19.95 18.94 6.35
N THR A 172 -19.70 18.78 5.05
CA THR A 172 -20.71 18.93 3.99
C THR A 172 -21.31 17.59 3.57
N SER A 173 -22.51 17.62 2.98
CA SER A 173 -23.15 16.38 2.49
C SER A 173 -22.35 15.80 1.33
N GLY A 174 -22.02 14.51 1.40
CA GLY A 174 -21.20 13.80 0.42
C GLY A 174 -19.76 13.57 0.87
N GLU A 175 -19.27 14.31 1.87
CA GLU A 175 -17.93 14.09 2.44
C GLU A 175 -17.84 12.76 3.21
N ILE A 176 -16.65 12.19 3.22
CA ILE A 176 -16.33 11.05 4.09
C ILE A 176 -15.89 11.62 5.42
N VAL A 177 -16.58 11.23 6.48
CA VAL A 177 -16.36 11.76 7.83
C VAL A 177 -16.11 10.62 8.80
N VAL A 178 -15.30 10.93 9.80
CA VAL A 178 -15.27 10.18 11.05
C VAL A 178 -16.29 10.83 11.97
N ALA A 179 -17.31 10.08 12.36
CA ALA A 179 -18.32 10.54 13.29
C ALA A 179 -18.17 9.81 14.62
N LEU A 180 -18.24 10.58 15.71
CA LEU A 180 -18.41 10.04 17.05
C LEU A 180 -19.90 9.81 17.30
N VAL A 181 -20.27 8.56 17.53
CA VAL A 181 -21.61 8.11 17.89
C VAL A 181 -21.65 7.98 19.41
N MET A 182 -22.63 8.63 20.03
CA MET A 182 -22.84 8.63 21.49
C MET A 182 -21.62 9.10 22.32
N GLY A 183 -20.69 9.84 21.71
CA GLY A 183 -19.52 10.43 22.38
C GLY A 183 -18.33 9.49 22.57
N GLU A 184 -18.51 8.18 22.36
CA GLU A 184 -17.47 7.17 22.66
C GLU A 184 -17.09 6.33 21.44
N GLU A 185 -18.00 6.11 20.48
CA GLU A 185 -17.75 5.19 19.38
C GLU A 185 -17.42 5.94 18.07
N ALA A 186 -16.32 5.62 17.39
CA ALA A 186 -15.97 6.20 16.11
C ALA A 186 -16.39 5.30 14.94
N THR A 187 -16.94 5.89 13.88
CA THR A 187 -17.24 5.20 12.61
C THR A 187 -16.87 6.06 11.41
N LEU A 188 -16.39 5.40 10.35
CA LEU A 188 -16.09 6.03 9.06
C LEU A 188 -17.26 5.84 8.09
N LYS A 189 -17.90 6.94 7.68
CA LYS A 189 -19.07 6.93 6.78
C LYS A 189 -19.09 8.12 5.83
N ARG A 190 -19.89 8.01 4.77
CA ARG A 190 -20.25 9.15 3.93
C ARG A 190 -21.41 9.92 4.57
N LEU A 191 -21.19 11.20 4.87
CA LEU A 191 -22.22 12.06 5.45
C LEU A 191 -23.32 12.34 4.42
N ARG A 192 -24.58 12.18 4.81
CA ARG A 192 -25.74 12.61 4.03
C ARG A 192 -26.65 13.44 4.92
N LYS A 193 -26.66 14.76 4.74
CA LYS A 193 -27.64 15.63 5.42
C LYS A 193 -29.00 15.44 4.74
N LYS A 194 -30.03 15.10 5.52
CA LYS A 194 -31.41 15.27 5.05
C LYS A 194 -31.73 16.76 5.18
N GLY A 195 -32.04 17.39 4.06
CA GLY A 195 -32.62 18.74 4.04
C GLY A 195 -34.06 18.71 4.53
#